data_AF-I8QLH8-F1
#
_entry.id   AF-I8QLH8-F1
#
_cell.length_a   1.000
_cell.length_b   1.000
_cell.length_c   1.000
_cell.angle_alpha   90.00
_cell.angle_beta   90.00
_cell.angle_gamma   90.00
#
_symmetry.space_group_name_H-M   'P 1'
#
loop_
_entity.id
_entity.type
_entity.pdbx_description
1 polymer ?
#
loop_
_entity_poly.entity_id
_entity_poly.type
_entity_poly.pdbx_seq_one_letter_code
_entity_poly.pdbx_strand_id
1 'polypeptide(L)'
;MDTRRRLDRIQIKVTLSGSRAAAARRALTLSTASGARHRVFFCVDPVATTEYGGIAPFDDGIILRLRQYDDSGAGRSDSTVKLRPARRSRLSPEWLGTHGDGVETFRLEADWAGERRVLAASLTAELGYRQVSDVLAGRVPLRAMFSPAQARFLRECGDRPVELDRLRVLGPIDAVRWHPRLPVAGFAVTAEQWTLDESELLELSIRVEPDGAEIAQIAFEAALHALGLDAEAEPGTKTHRALARLLEKS
;
A
#
# COMPACT_ATOMS: atom_id res chain seq x y z
N MET A 1 -17.74 -21.08 9.10
CA MET A 1 -16.59 -20.25 9.50
C MET A 1 -17.15 -18.95 10.06
N ASP A 2 -16.76 -18.53 11.27
CA ASP A 2 -17.28 -17.30 11.89
C ASP A 2 -16.73 -16.07 11.14
N THR A 3 -17.51 -15.53 10.21
CA THR A 3 -17.14 -14.35 9.41
C THR A 3 -16.92 -13.11 10.29
N ARG A 4 -17.44 -13.08 11.53
CA ARG A 4 -17.22 -11.98 12.48
C ARG A 4 -15.77 -11.87 12.94
N ARG A 5 -14.96 -12.92 12.79
CA ARG A 5 -13.52 -12.92 13.11
C ARG A 5 -12.59 -12.90 11.90
N ARG A 6 -13.12 -12.84 10.67
CA ARG A 6 -12.29 -12.85 9.45
C ARG A 6 -11.11 -11.88 9.54
N LEU A 7 -9.91 -12.42 9.33
CA LEU A 7 -8.67 -11.71 9.12
C LEU A 7 -7.88 -12.57 8.14
N ASP A 8 -7.66 -12.06 6.94
CA ASP A 8 -7.08 -12.85 5.84
C ASP A 8 -5.62 -13.17 6.14
N ARG A 9 -4.81 -12.16 6.49
CA ARG A 9 -3.39 -12.32 6.87
C ARG A 9 -2.94 -11.18 7.77
N ILE A 10 -1.79 -11.38 8.42
CA ILE A 10 -1.00 -10.30 9.03
C ILE A 10 0.17 -10.00 8.11
N GLN A 11 0.32 -8.75 7.70
CA GLN A 11 1.47 -8.25 6.95
C GLN A 11 2.40 -7.50 7.89
N ILE A 12 3.56 -8.07 8.17
CA ILE A 12 4.60 -7.47 9.01
C ILE A 12 5.58 -6.72 8.10
N LYS A 13 5.92 -5.48 8.46
CA LYS A 13 6.68 -4.54 7.62
C LYS A 13 7.83 -3.91 8.38
N VAL A 14 8.94 -3.76 7.68
CA VAL A 14 10.08 -2.95 8.07
C VAL A 14 10.39 -1.97 6.92
N THR A 15 10.54 -0.69 7.25
CA THR A 15 10.92 0.35 6.28
C THR A 15 12.34 0.80 6.54
N LEU A 16 13.12 0.93 5.47
CA LEU A 16 14.51 1.33 5.45
C LEU A 16 14.68 2.46 4.41
N SER A 17 15.58 3.39 4.65
CA SER A 17 15.92 4.48 3.74
C SER A 17 17.42 4.76 3.73
N GLY A 18 17.87 5.57 2.76
CA GLY A 18 19.27 5.99 2.64
C GLY A 18 20.26 4.83 2.64
N SER A 19 21.30 4.92 3.49
CA SER A 19 22.36 3.91 3.57
C SER A 19 21.84 2.52 4.00
N ARG A 20 20.77 2.45 4.81
CA ARG A 20 20.15 1.18 5.23
C ARG A 20 19.42 0.50 4.09
N ALA A 21 18.67 1.25 3.27
CA ALA A 21 18.05 0.72 2.07
C ALA A 21 19.11 0.17 1.10
N ALA A 22 20.21 0.89 0.91
CA ALA A 22 21.33 0.44 0.08
C ALA A 22 22.00 -0.84 0.63
N ALA A 23 22.18 -0.94 1.96
CA ALA A 23 22.72 -2.12 2.61
C ALA A 23 21.78 -3.33 2.43
N ALA A 24 20.48 -3.17 2.64
CA ALA A 24 19.49 -4.22 2.45
C ALA A 24 19.47 -4.74 1.02
N ARG A 25 19.52 -3.86 0.01
CA ARG A 25 19.59 -4.29 -1.40
C ARG A 25 20.80 -5.16 -1.70
N ARG A 26 21.96 -4.84 -1.11
CA ARG A 26 23.18 -5.66 -1.25
C ARG A 26 23.03 -7.00 -0.53
N ALA A 27 22.63 -6.98 0.74
CA ALA A 27 22.45 -8.18 1.56
C ALA A 27 21.45 -9.17 0.96
N LEU A 28 20.40 -8.64 0.32
CA LEU A 28 19.30 -9.41 -0.27
C LEU A 28 19.47 -9.62 -1.79
N THR A 29 20.58 -9.20 -2.40
CA THR A 29 20.84 -9.32 -3.84
C THR A 29 19.69 -8.77 -4.72
N LEU A 30 19.09 -7.64 -4.32
CA LEU A 30 17.95 -7.03 -4.99
C LEU A 30 18.39 -6.24 -6.23
N SER A 31 18.48 -6.92 -7.38
CA SER A 31 18.83 -6.29 -8.65
C SER A 31 17.61 -5.69 -9.36
N THR A 32 17.75 -4.50 -9.95
CA THR A 32 16.65 -3.85 -10.69
C THR A 32 16.20 -4.63 -11.93
N ALA A 33 17.04 -5.53 -12.45
CA ALA A 33 16.71 -6.40 -13.58
C ALA A 33 15.77 -7.56 -13.19
N SER A 34 15.76 -7.97 -11.92
CA SER A 34 14.93 -9.06 -11.42
C SER A 34 13.62 -8.60 -10.76
N GLY A 35 13.47 -7.29 -10.53
CA GLY A 35 12.29 -6.70 -9.91
C GLY A 35 11.24 -6.29 -10.94
N ALA A 36 9.97 -6.47 -10.59
CA ALA A 36 8.84 -5.99 -11.36
C ALA A 36 8.70 -4.48 -11.18
N ARG A 37 8.82 -3.72 -12.28
CA ARG A 37 8.71 -2.27 -12.30
C ARG A 37 7.26 -1.83 -12.44
N HIS A 38 6.91 -0.80 -11.69
CA HIS A 38 5.59 -0.18 -11.74
C HIS A 38 5.66 1.26 -11.25
N ARG A 39 4.68 2.06 -11.65
CA ARG A 39 4.47 3.42 -11.18
C ARG A 39 3.28 3.47 -10.25
N VAL A 40 3.42 4.23 -9.17
CA VAL A 40 2.39 4.45 -8.16
C VAL A 40 1.93 5.91 -8.20
N PHE A 41 0.62 6.12 -8.19
CA PHE A 41 0.01 7.44 -8.12
C PHE A 41 -0.98 7.47 -6.97
N PHE A 42 -0.97 8.53 -6.17
CA PHE A 42 -1.97 8.75 -5.13
C PHE A 42 -3.08 9.66 -5.62
N CYS A 43 -4.30 9.44 -5.11
CA CYS A 43 -5.44 10.28 -5.38
C CYS A 43 -5.84 11.00 -4.10
N VAL A 44 -5.65 12.32 -4.04
CA VAL A 44 -5.89 13.12 -2.83
C VAL A 44 -6.81 14.29 -3.14
N ASP A 45 -7.49 14.86 -2.14
CA ASP A 45 -8.16 16.15 -2.30
C ASP A 45 -7.22 17.25 -1.76
N PRO A 46 -6.59 18.06 -2.62
CA PRO A 46 -5.61 19.07 -2.19
C PRO A 46 -6.24 20.23 -1.42
N VAL A 47 -7.56 20.42 -1.53
CA VAL A 47 -8.29 21.50 -0.82
C VAL A 47 -8.78 21.02 0.54
N ALA A 48 -8.91 19.72 0.72
CA ALA A 48 -9.35 19.12 1.97
C ALA A 48 -8.20 19.00 2.99
N THR A 49 -7.24 19.91 3.01
CA THR A 49 -6.26 19.95 4.09
C THR A 49 -7.00 19.89 5.43
N THR A 50 -6.56 19.03 6.34
CA THR A 50 -7.21 18.98 7.66
C THR A 50 -7.06 20.34 8.33
N GLU A 51 -7.90 20.64 9.33
CA GLU A 51 -7.82 21.89 10.12
C GLU A 51 -6.40 22.16 10.66
N TYR A 52 -5.55 21.13 10.73
CA TYR A 52 -4.16 21.15 11.19
C TYR A 52 -3.12 21.00 10.06
N GLY A 53 -3.48 21.24 8.79
CA GLY A 53 -2.56 21.20 7.65
C GLY A 53 -2.23 19.78 7.15
N GLY A 54 -3.05 18.79 7.49
CA GLY A 54 -2.87 17.40 7.09
C GLY A 54 -3.32 17.08 5.65
N ILE A 55 -3.03 15.88 5.17
CA ILE A 55 -3.29 15.39 3.82
C ILE A 55 -4.60 14.58 3.80
N ALA A 56 -5.73 15.16 3.42
CA ALA A 56 -6.95 14.36 3.26
C ALA A 56 -7.05 13.66 1.89
N PRO A 57 -7.68 12.48 1.83
CA PRO A 57 -8.27 11.73 2.94
C PRO A 57 -7.24 10.76 3.60
N PHE A 58 -5.95 10.92 3.28
CA PHE A 58 -4.88 10.04 3.75
C PHE A 58 -4.71 10.02 5.27
N ASP A 59 -4.72 11.20 5.90
CA ASP A 59 -4.59 11.32 7.36
C ASP A 59 -5.79 10.74 8.11
N ASP A 60 -6.93 10.62 7.44
CA ASP A 60 -8.11 9.91 7.94
C ASP A 60 -8.03 8.38 7.73
N GLY A 61 -6.85 7.89 7.34
CA GLY A 61 -6.59 6.49 7.06
C GLY A 61 -7.13 6.01 5.71
N ILE A 62 -7.55 6.90 4.82
CA ILE A 62 -8.10 6.54 3.50
C ILE A 62 -7.03 6.74 2.43
N ILE A 63 -6.56 5.64 1.85
CA ILE A 63 -5.54 5.62 0.81
C ILE A 63 -6.19 5.25 -0.51
N LEU A 64 -6.13 6.16 -1.47
CA LEU A 64 -6.60 5.97 -2.84
C LEU A 64 -5.40 6.00 -3.76
N ARG A 65 -5.24 4.95 -4.57
CA ARG A 65 -4.03 4.78 -5.37
C ARG A 65 -4.33 4.17 -6.72
N LEU A 66 -3.64 4.64 -7.75
CA LEU A 66 -3.51 3.98 -9.04
C LEU A 66 -2.12 3.34 -9.14
N ARG A 67 -2.04 2.19 -9.78
CA ARG A 67 -0.77 1.53 -10.10
C ARG A 67 -0.74 1.16 -11.57
N GLN A 68 0.36 1.45 -12.24
CA GLN A 68 0.61 1.09 -13.63
C GLN A 68 1.86 0.21 -13.72
N TYR A 69 1.74 -0.98 -14.31
CA TYR A 69 2.83 -1.94 -14.43
C TYR A 69 3.55 -1.79 -15.78
N ASP A 70 4.88 -1.92 -15.77
CA ASP A 70 5.69 -1.78 -16.98
C ASP A 70 5.90 -3.10 -17.75
N ASP A 71 5.70 -4.26 -17.10
CA ASP A 71 6.13 -5.58 -17.59
C ASP A 71 5.14 -6.31 -18.52
N SER A 72 3.93 -5.78 -18.69
CA SER A 72 2.94 -6.34 -19.60
C SER A 72 2.87 -5.43 -20.82
N GLY A 73 3.06 -5.97 -22.02
CA GLY A 73 2.92 -5.24 -23.30
C GLY A 73 1.56 -4.55 -23.52
N ALA A 74 0.65 -4.62 -22.53
CA ALA A 74 -0.62 -3.94 -22.44
C ALA A 74 -0.73 -2.92 -21.28
N GLY A 75 0.33 -2.60 -20.52
CA GLY A 75 0.27 -1.61 -19.44
C GLY A 75 -0.85 -1.89 -18.44
N ARG A 76 -0.91 -3.12 -17.90
CA ARG A 76 -1.87 -3.49 -16.85
C ARG A 76 -1.83 -2.44 -15.76
N SER A 77 -2.99 -2.10 -15.24
CA SER A 77 -3.12 -1.10 -14.19
C SER A 77 -4.16 -1.55 -13.19
N ASP A 78 -4.11 -1.02 -11.97
CA ASP A 78 -5.14 -1.22 -10.97
C ASP A 78 -5.43 0.08 -10.23
N SER A 79 -6.65 0.16 -9.66
CA SER A 79 -6.98 1.12 -8.63
C SER A 79 -7.15 0.39 -7.31
N THR A 80 -6.78 1.04 -6.21
CA THR A 80 -6.95 0.50 -4.87
C THR A 80 -7.56 1.55 -3.96
N VAL A 81 -8.62 1.17 -3.26
CA VAL A 81 -9.11 1.84 -2.06
C VAL A 81 -8.62 1.06 -0.85
N LYS A 82 -7.92 1.70 0.08
CA LYS A 82 -7.46 1.08 1.32
C LYS A 82 -7.81 1.95 2.54
N LEU A 83 -8.42 1.35 3.55
CA LEU A 83 -8.71 1.92 4.85
C LEU A 83 -7.69 1.40 5.85
N ARG A 84 -6.95 2.28 6.51
CA ARG A 84 -5.90 1.95 7.48
C ARG A 84 -5.69 3.12 8.49
N PRO A 85 -6.27 3.04 9.70
CA PRO A 85 -6.99 1.88 10.23
C PRO A 85 -8.37 1.70 9.59
N ALA A 86 -8.80 0.45 9.42
CA ALA A 86 -10.19 0.11 9.13
C ALA A 86 -10.95 -0.10 10.44
N ARG A 87 -12.19 0.40 10.55
CA ARG A 87 -13.04 0.15 11.72
C ARG A 87 -13.82 -1.14 11.55
N ARG A 88 -13.57 -2.12 12.43
CA ARG A 88 -14.27 -3.41 12.40
C ARG A 88 -15.79 -3.25 12.50
N SER A 89 -16.27 -2.28 13.29
CA SER A 89 -17.69 -1.98 13.45
C SER A 89 -18.37 -1.42 12.20
N ARG A 90 -17.61 -0.90 11.23
CA ARG A 90 -18.14 -0.43 9.93
C ARG A 90 -18.09 -1.51 8.84
N LEU A 91 -17.44 -2.64 9.10
CA LEU A 91 -17.42 -3.77 8.18
C LEU A 91 -18.66 -4.64 8.40
N SER A 92 -19.65 -4.47 7.52
CA SER A 92 -20.88 -5.26 7.55
C SER A 92 -20.59 -6.76 7.32
N PRO A 93 -21.52 -7.67 7.70
CA PRO A 93 -21.38 -9.09 7.39
C PRO A 93 -21.19 -9.37 5.89
N GLU A 94 -21.75 -8.52 5.02
CA GLU A 94 -21.56 -8.60 3.57
C GLU A 94 -20.09 -8.36 3.21
N TRP A 95 -19.47 -7.26 3.67
CA TRP A 95 -18.05 -6.98 3.43
C TRP A 95 -17.14 -8.06 4.03
N LEU A 96 -17.48 -8.58 5.20
CA LEU A 96 -16.74 -9.69 5.82
C LEU A 96 -16.87 -10.99 5.01
N GLY A 97 -17.93 -11.16 4.21
CA GLY A 97 -18.11 -12.26 3.27
C GLY A 97 -17.53 -12.00 1.87
N THR A 98 -17.14 -10.76 1.53
CA THR A 98 -16.63 -10.41 0.20
C THR A 98 -15.22 -10.94 -0.03
N HIS A 99 -15.05 -11.77 -1.07
CA HIS A 99 -13.74 -12.21 -1.54
C HIS A 99 -13.47 -11.62 -2.94
N GLY A 100 -12.33 -11.99 -3.55
CA GLY A 100 -12.05 -11.59 -4.93
C GLY A 100 -12.79 -12.47 -5.94
N ASP A 101 -13.20 -11.87 -7.05
CA ASP A 101 -13.89 -12.52 -8.17
C ASP A 101 -13.03 -12.58 -9.46
N GLY A 102 -11.77 -12.15 -9.35
CA GLY A 102 -10.81 -12.11 -10.45
C GLY A 102 -10.64 -10.72 -11.07
N VAL A 103 -11.62 -9.82 -10.94
CA VAL A 103 -11.55 -8.43 -11.41
C VAL A 103 -11.39 -7.47 -10.24
N GLU A 104 -12.05 -7.78 -9.13
CA GLU A 104 -11.91 -7.09 -7.86
C GLU A 104 -11.38 -8.05 -6.80
N THR A 105 -10.66 -7.51 -5.81
CA THR A 105 -10.17 -8.29 -4.68
C THR A 105 -10.28 -7.48 -3.41
N PHE A 106 -11.20 -7.90 -2.54
CA PHE A 106 -11.29 -7.42 -1.17
C PHE A 106 -10.34 -8.22 -0.28
N ARG A 107 -9.54 -7.50 0.53
CA ARG A 107 -8.69 -8.08 1.57
C ARG A 107 -8.89 -7.38 2.89
N LEU A 108 -8.91 -8.16 3.96
CA LEU A 108 -8.93 -7.70 5.33
C LEU A 108 -7.69 -8.22 6.05
N GLU A 109 -6.70 -7.37 6.23
CA GLU A 109 -5.38 -7.73 6.76
C GLU A 109 -5.07 -6.93 8.04
N ALA A 110 -4.10 -7.36 8.83
CA ALA A 110 -3.49 -6.50 9.84
C ALA A 110 -2.13 -6.02 9.32
N ASP A 111 -1.91 -4.71 9.28
CA ASP A 111 -0.63 -4.10 8.96
C ASP A 111 0.14 -3.90 10.28
N TRP A 112 1.27 -4.60 10.44
CA TRP A 112 2.15 -4.52 11.59
C TRP A 112 3.49 -3.88 11.19
N ALA A 113 3.96 -2.90 11.96
CA ALA A 113 5.27 -2.27 11.79
C ALA A 113 5.78 -1.81 13.17
N GLY A 114 6.78 -2.49 13.71
CA GLY A 114 7.19 -2.32 15.11
C GLY A 114 6.00 -2.50 16.05
N GLU A 115 5.79 -1.55 16.97
CA GLU A 115 4.67 -1.57 17.91
C GLU A 115 3.32 -1.22 17.26
N ARG A 116 3.32 -0.60 16.07
CA ARG A 116 2.08 -0.21 15.39
C ARG A 116 1.43 -1.43 14.75
N ARG A 117 0.25 -1.80 15.26
CA ARG A 117 -0.57 -2.90 14.73
C ARG A 117 -1.97 -2.37 14.43
N VAL A 118 -2.35 -2.33 13.16
CA VAL A 118 -3.65 -1.77 12.73
C VAL A 118 -4.39 -2.70 11.78
N LEU A 119 -5.71 -2.80 11.94
CA LEU A 119 -6.57 -3.44 10.94
C LEU A 119 -6.57 -2.61 9.66
N ALA A 120 -6.47 -3.26 8.52
CA ALA A 120 -6.52 -2.63 7.22
C ALA A 120 -7.45 -3.40 6.28
N ALA A 121 -8.31 -2.67 5.57
CA ALA A 121 -9.22 -3.23 4.58
C ALA A 121 -8.91 -2.60 3.23
N SER A 122 -8.78 -3.40 2.17
CA SER A 122 -8.51 -2.88 0.83
C SER A 122 -9.36 -3.55 -0.22
N LEU A 123 -9.85 -2.77 -1.18
CA LEU A 123 -10.51 -3.23 -2.39
C LEU A 123 -9.70 -2.76 -3.60
N THR A 124 -9.06 -3.71 -4.29
CA THR A 124 -8.30 -3.47 -5.51
C THR A 124 -9.12 -3.92 -6.71
N ALA A 125 -9.18 -3.11 -7.76
CA ALA A 125 -9.86 -3.42 -9.02
C ALA A 125 -8.87 -3.32 -10.19
N GLU A 126 -8.91 -4.28 -11.12
CA GLU A 126 -8.15 -4.18 -12.36
C GLU A 126 -8.71 -3.06 -13.24
N LEU A 127 -7.80 -2.31 -13.87
CA LEU A 127 -8.12 -1.27 -14.84
C LEU A 127 -7.83 -1.77 -16.25
N GLY A 128 -8.69 -1.36 -17.17
CA GLY A 128 -8.55 -1.58 -18.60
C GLY A 128 -7.33 -0.86 -19.20
N TYR A 129 -7.03 -1.25 -20.43
CA TYR A 129 -5.92 -0.71 -21.21
C TYR A 129 -5.92 0.83 -21.23
N ARG A 130 -4.75 1.44 -20.97
CA ARG A 130 -4.51 2.90 -20.99
C ARG A 130 -5.34 3.77 -20.05
N GLN A 131 -6.22 3.24 -19.22
CA GLN A 131 -7.10 4.05 -18.36
C GLN A 131 -6.33 5.04 -17.47
N VAL A 132 -5.22 4.61 -16.86
CA VAL A 132 -4.36 5.51 -16.07
C VAL A 132 -3.77 6.62 -16.95
N SER A 133 -3.25 6.28 -18.14
CA SER A 133 -2.70 7.27 -19.08
C SER A 133 -3.76 8.25 -19.61
N ASP A 134 -5.00 7.81 -19.79
CA ASP A 134 -6.11 8.65 -20.24
C ASP A 134 -6.53 9.65 -19.16
N VAL A 135 -6.55 9.23 -17.89
CA VAL A 135 -6.79 10.12 -16.75
C VAL A 135 -5.66 11.12 -16.56
N LEU A 136 -4.40 10.69 -16.66
CA LEU A 136 -3.24 11.60 -16.58
C LEU A 136 -3.25 12.63 -17.72
N ALA A 137 -3.79 12.27 -18.89
CA ALA A 137 -3.96 13.17 -20.02
C ALA A 137 -5.24 14.04 -19.95
N GLY A 138 -6.02 13.93 -18.87
CA GLY A 138 -7.28 14.67 -18.71
C GLY A 138 -8.41 14.25 -19.66
N ARG A 139 -8.27 13.11 -20.35
CA ARG A 139 -9.27 12.60 -21.31
C ARG A 139 -10.45 11.91 -20.64
N VAL A 140 -10.24 11.38 -19.44
CA VAL A 140 -11.24 10.71 -18.61
C VAL A 140 -11.18 11.30 -17.20
N PRO A 141 -12.31 11.54 -16.52
CA PRO A 141 -12.30 12.03 -15.15
C PRO A 141 -11.75 10.98 -14.17
N LEU A 142 -11.00 11.42 -13.15
CA LEU A 142 -10.36 10.53 -12.18
C LEU A 142 -11.35 9.60 -11.45
N ARG A 143 -12.57 10.07 -11.14
CA ARG A 143 -13.61 9.23 -10.53
C ARG A 143 -13.88 7.92 -11.29
N ALA A 144 -13.65 7.90 -12.61
CA ALA A 144 -13.90 6.72 -13.44
C ALA A 144 -12.87 5.60 -13.22
N MET A 145 -11.79 5.85 -12.47
CA MET A 145 -10.83 4.83 -12.06
C MET A 145 -11.30 4.03 -10.85
N PHE A 146 -12.37 4.47 -10.19
CA PHE A 146 -12.91 3.80 -9.02
C PHE A 146 -14.23 3.12 -9.38
N SER A 147 -14.31 1.81 -9.14
CA SER A 147 -15.51 1.04 -9.44
C SER A 147 -16.69 1.44 -8.55
N PRO A 148 -17.93 1.10 -8.94
CA PRO A 148 -19.09 1.26 -8.06
C PRO A 148 -18.93 0.57 -6.69
N ALA A 149 -18.26 -0.59 -6.66
CA ALA A 149 -17.98 -1.32 -5.42
C ALA A 149 -16.95 -0.58 -4.55
N GLN A 150 -15.91 0.01 -5.14
CA GLN A 150 -14.95 0.87 -4.43
C GLN A 150 -15.60 2.14 -3.88
N ALA A 151 -16.49 2.78 -4.64
CA ALA A 151 -17.25 3.93 -4.17
C ALA A 151 -18.20 3.52 -3.01
N ARG A 152 -18.85 2.35 -3.09
CA ARG A 152 -19.68 1.81 -2.00
C ARG A 152 -18.84 1.52 -0.76
N PHE A 153 -17.69 0.88 -0.94
CA PHE A 153 -16.75 0.56 0.13
C PHE A 153 -16.31 1.82 0.89
N LEU A 154 -15.97 2.91 0.18
CA LEU A 154 -15.64 4.19 0.81
C LEU A 154 -16.80 4.75 1.63
N ARG A 155 -18.02 4.77 1.07
CA ARG A 155 -19.19 5.36 1.75
C ARG A 155 -19.59 4.59 3.00
N GLU A 156 -19.55 3.26 2.95
CA GLU A 156 -20.01 2.40 4.04
C GLU A 156 -18.94 2.19 5.12
N CYS A 157 -17.68 2.05 4.71
CA CYS A 157 -16.61 1.62 5.61
C CYS A 157 -15.61 2.72 5.96
N GLY A 158 -15.47 3.76 5.13
CA GLY A 158 -14.56 4.88 5.36
C GLY A 158 -15.02 5.76 6.52
N ASP A 159 -14.07 6.39 7.22
CA ASP A 159 -14.37 7.21 8.41
C ASP A 159 -15.01 8.56 8.08
N ARG A 160 -14.88 9.01 6.83
CA ARG A 160 -15.46 10.24 6.30
C ARG A 160 -15.92 10.07 4.85
N PRO A 161 -16.84 10.92 4.37
CA PRO A 161 -17.14 11.03 2.96
C PRO A 161 -15.91 11.43 2.14
N VAL A 162 -15.78 10.85 0.95
CA VAL A 162 -14.77 11.21 -0.05
C VAL A 162 -15.47 11.56 -1.35
N GLU A 163 -15.26 12.79 -1.81
CA GLU A 163 -15.78 13.29 -3.08
C GLU A 163 -14.80 12.92 -4.20
N LEU A 164 -15.04 11.79 -4.87
CA LEU A 164 -14.15 11.26 -5.91
C LEU A 164 -13.91 12.25 -7.07
N ASP A 165 -14.86 13.14 -7.33
CA ASP A 165 -14.77 14.19 -8.36
C ASP A 165 -13.81 15.33 -8.01
N ARG A 166 -13.45 15.49 -6.74
CA ARG A 166 -12.53 16.53 -6.27
C ARG A 166 -11.09 16.05 -6.18
N LEU A 167 -10.87 14.75 -6.34
CA LEU A 167 -9.54 14.17 -6.23
C LEU A 167 -8.63 14.65 -7.36
N ARG A 168 -7.34 14.76 -7.04
CA ARG A 168 -6.25 14.98 -7.98
C ARG A 168 -5.22 13.87 -7.86
N VAL A 169 -4.52 13.62 -8.96
CA VAL A 169 -3.44 12.64 -9.02
C VAL A 169 -2.13 13.29 -8.53
N LEU A 170 -1.45 12.64 -7.60
CA LEU A 170 -0.08 12.95 -7.17
C LEU A 170 0.88 11.81 -7.55
N GLY A 171 2.06 12.15 -8.04
CA GLY A 171 3.06 11.20 -8.53
C GLY A 171 3.44 11.48 -10.00
N PRO A 172 4.05 10.51 -10.70
CA PRO A 172 4.30 9.14 -10.27
C PRO A 172 5.38 9.02 -9.18
N ILE A 173 5.33 7.92 -8.46
CA ILE A 173 6.45 7.33 -7.74
C ILE A 173 6.90 6.11 -8.54
N ASP A 174 8.16 6.09 -8.96
CA ASP A 174 8.75 4.91 -9.57
C ASP A 174 9.01 3.85 -8.50
N ALA A 175 8.58 2.62 -8.78
CA ALA A 175 8.67 1.53 -7.82
C ALA A 175 9.19 0.24 -8.47
N VAL A 176 9.97 -0.50 -7.69
CA VAL A 176 10.45 -1.83 -8.03
C VAL A 176 10.04 -2.79 -6.94
N ARG A 177 9.34 -3.86 -7.30
CA ARG A 177 8.91 -4.91 -6.38
C ARG A 177 9.61 -6.22 -6.71
N TRP A 178 10.26 -6.80 -5.70
CA TRP A 178 10.82 -8.14 -5.77
C TRP A 178 9.87 -9.10 -5.06
N HIS A 179 9.32 -10.03 -5.85
CA HIS A 179 8.45 -11.08 -5.32
C HIS A 179 9.26 -12.10 -4.50
N PRO A 180 8.61 -12.83 -3.58
CA PRO A 180 9.31 -13.66 -2.62
C PRO A 180 10.18 -14.71 -3.29
N ARG A 181 11.49 -14.59 -3.09
CA ARG A 181 12.49 -15.59 -3.46
C ARG A 181 13.59 -15.76 -2.39
N LEU A 182 13.58 -14.91 -1.36
CA LEU A 182 14.67 -14.78 -0.39
C LEU A 182 14.20 -15.23 0.99
N PRO A 183 14.71 -16.37 1.52
CA PRO A 183 14.41 -16.75 2.89
C PRO A 183 15.23 -15.87 3.84
N VAL A 184 14.58 -14.90 4.48
CA VAL A 184 15.13 -14.27 5.71
C VAL A 184 14.50 -15.01 6.87
N ALA A 185 15.32 -15.76 7.62
CA ALA A 185 14.85 -16.64 8.71
C ALA A 185 13.71 -17.59 8.30
N GLY A 186 13.76 -18.12 7.07
CA GLY A 186 12.74 -19.04 6.55
C GLY A 186 11.44 -18.38 6.07
N PHE A 187 11.31 -17.05 6.16
CA PHE A 187 10.14 -16.34 5.67
C PHE A 187 10.27 -15.95 4.19
N ALA A 188 9.16 -16.02 3.47
CA ALA A 188 9.04 -15.52 2.10
C ALA A 188 8.93 -13.98 2.10
N VAL A 189 10.06 -13.29 1.95
CA VAL A 189 10.11 -11.82 2.01
C VAL A 189 9.78 -11.18 0.66
N THR A 190 8.83 -10.25 0.66
CA THR A 190 8.63 -9.29 -0.44
C THR A 190 9.42 -8.02 -0.14
N ALA A 191 10.20 -7.54 -1.10
CA ALA A 191 10.83 -6.24 -1.02
C ALA A 191 10.17 -5.28 -2.03
N GLU A 192 9.93 -4.03 -1.63
CA GLU A 192 9.44 -3.00 -2.54
C GLU A 192 10.13 -1.67 -2.26
N GLN A 193 10.87 -1.21 -3.26
CA GLN A 193 11.53 0.09 -3.26
C GLN A 193 10.68 1.12 -3.99
N TRP A 194 10.54 2.30 -3.39
CA TRP A 194 10.02 3.51 -4.02
C TRP A 194 11.15 4.54 -4.16
N THR A 195 11.27 5.12 -5.34
CA THR A 195 12.23 6.18 -5.62
C THR A 195 11.50 7.52 -5.63
N LEU A 196 11.99 8.45 -4.80
CA LEU A 196 11.45 9.79 -4.58
C LEU A 196 12.61 10.79 -4.73
N ASP A 197 12.82 11.28 -5.95
CA ASP A 197 13.99 12.10 -6.31
C ASP A 197 15.32 11.43 -5.91
N GLU A 198 16.08 12.09 -5.04
CA GLU A 198 17.37 11.65 -4.51
C GLU A 198 17.23 10.69 -3.32
N SER A 199 15.99 10.35 -2.91
CA SER A 199 15.72 9.45 -1.78
C SER A 199 15.11 8.13 -2.24
N GLU A 200 15.51 7.04 -1.59
CA GLU A 200 14.94 5.71 -1.78
C GLU A 200 14.31 5.23 -0.47
N LEU A 201 13.07 4.72 -0.56
CA LEU A 201 12.39 4.05 0.54
C LEU A 201 12.21 2.57 0.19
N LEU A 202 12.82 1.68 0.96
CA LEU A 202 12.71 0.23 0.81
C LEU A 202 11.82 -0.33 1.93
N GLU A 203 10.74 -1.01 1.55
CA GLU A 203 9.93 -1.80 2.48
C GLU A 203 10.24 -3.29 2.30
N LEU A 204 10.55 -3.97 3.40
CA LEU A 204 10.59 -5.42 3.50
C LEU A 204 9.33 -5.89 4.21
N SER A 205 8.68 -6.92 3.69
CA SER A 205 7.48 -7.45 4.34
C SER A 205 7.31 -8.96 4.20
N ILE A 206 6.72 -9.55 5.23
CA ILE A 206 6.27 -10.94 5.26
C ILE A 206 4.76 -10.98 5.47
N ARG A 207 4.10 -12.00 4.95
CA ARG A 207 2.69 -12.29 5.23
C ARG A 207 2.59 -13.60 6.00
N VAL A 208 1.91 -13.58 7.12
CA VAL A 208 1.75 -14.72 8.02
C VAL A 208 0.29 -14.91 8.42
N GLU A 209 -0.04 -16.10 8.93
CA GLU A 209 -1.31 -16.34 9.60
C GLU A 209 -1.40 -15.52 10.88
N PRO A 210 -2.61 -15.20 11.37
CA PRO A 210 -2.78 -14.53 12.66
C PRO A 210 -2.16 -15.32 13.82
N ASP A 211 -2.31 -16.63 13.79
CA ASP A 211 -1.76 -17.53 14.79
C ASP A 211 -0.23 -17.58 14.67
N GLY A 212 0.46 -17.17 15.73
CA GLY A 212 1.94 -17.12 15.75
C GLY A 212 2.57 -15.87 15.13
N ALA A 213 1.77 -14.87 14.71
CA ALA A 213 2.28 -13.66 14.08
C ALA A 213 3.25 -12.86 14.96
N GLU A 214 3.09 -12.87 16.29
CA GLU A 214 4.02 -12.19 17.21
C GLU A 214 5.40 -12.81 17.21
N ILE A 215 5.46 -14.15 17.25
CA ILE A 215 6.71 -14.90 17.16
C ILE A 215 7.36 -14.66 15.79
N ALA A 216 6.55 -14.63 14.72
CA ALA A 216 7.04 -14.34 13.37
C ALA A 216 7.61 -12.91 13.27
N GLN A 217 6.97 -11.92 13.89
CA GLN A 217 7.48 -10.55 13.94
C GLN A 217 8.84 -10.49 14.64
N ILE A 218 8.94 -11.06 15.84
CA ILE A 218 10.19 -11.09 16.62
C ILE A 218 11.31 -11.78 15.82
N ALA A 219 11.03 -12.95 15.24
CA ALA A 219 12.00 -13.70 14.46
C ALA A 219 12.45 -12.93 13.20
N PHE A 220 11.52 -12.29 12.50
CA PHE A 220 11.81 -11.51 11.31
C PHE A 220 12.65 -10.26 11.64
N GLU A 221 12.25 -9.48 12.64
CA GLU A 221 12.98 -8.29 13.08
C GLU A 221 14.37 -8.65 13.62
N ALA A 222 14.50 -9.73 14.41
CA ALA A 222 15.79 -10.21 14.90
C ALA A 222 16.72 -10.67 13.76
N ALA A 223 16.17 -11.32 12.73
CA ALA A 223 16.93 -11.73 11.55
C ALA A 223 17.42 -10.52 10.74
N LEU A 224 16.60 -9.49 10.60
CA LEU A 224 17.01 -8.23 9.97
C LEU A 224 18.08 -7.52 10.81
N HIS A 225 17.93 -7.48 12.13
CA HIS A 225 18.94 -6.93 13.04
C HIS A 225 20.29 -7.65 12.89
N ALA A 226 20.30 -8.98 12.83
CA ALA A 226 21.52 -9.78 12.62
C ALA A 226 22.21 -9.50 11.27
N LEU A 227 21.47 -9.00 10.27
CA LEU A 227 22.00 -8.55 8.98
C LEU A 227 22.42 -7.05 9.00
N GLY A 228 22.30 -6.36 10.13
CA GLY A 228 22.53 -4.92 10.26
C GLY A 228 21.44 -4.06 9.61
N LEU A 229 20.23 -4.61 9.45
CA LEU A 229 19.10 -3.99 8.73
C LEU A 229 17.99 -3.57 9.70
N ASP A 230 18.36 -2.83 10.74
CA ASP A 230 17.41 -2.35 11.75
C ASP A 230 16.31 -1.48 11.16
N ALA A 231 15.09 -1.68 11.66
CA ALA A 231 13.96 -0.82 11.36
C ALA A 231 14.29 0.64 11.72
N GLU A 232 13.82 1.56 10.89
CA GLU A 232 13.96 2.97 11.21
C GLU A 232 13.08 3.33 12.41
N ALA A 233 13.64 4.09 13.34
CA ALA A 233 12.90 4.69 14.46
C ALA A 233 12.03 5.88 13.99
N GLU A 234 12.17 6.31 12.74
CA GLU A 234 11.43 7.45 12.20
C GLU A 234 9.92 7.14 12.15
N PRO A 235 9.07 7.93 12.82
CA PRO A 235 7.65 7.69 12.82
C PRO A 235 7.05 7.86 11.42
N GLY A 236 6.26 6.88 10.99
CA GLY A 236 5.43 7.00 9.78
C GLY A 236 5.64 5.89 8.76
N THR A 237 4.57 5.58 8.01
CA THR A 237 4.64 4.55 6.96
C THR A 237 5.36 5.06 5.72
N LYS A 238 5.90 4.17 4.88
CA LYS A 238 6.43 4.50 3.54
C LYS A 238 5.46 5.40 2.73
N THR A 239 4.15 5.15 2.85
CA THR A 239 3.09 5.94 2.23
C THR A 239 3.05 7.39 2.71
N HIS A 240 3.17 7.61 4.03
CA HIS A 240 3.13 8.95 4.63
C HIS A 240 4.32 9.79 4.17
N ARG A 241 5.52 9.22 4.25
CA ARG A 241 6.77 9.88 3.82
C ARG A 241 6.72 10.26 2.34
N ALA A 242 6.22 9.34 1.50
CA ALA A 242 6.07 9.60 0.07
C ALA A 242 5.05 10.70 -0.25
N LEU A 243 3.90 10.71 0.41
CA LEU A 243 2.86 11.71 0.19
C LEU A 243 3.29 13.12 0.63
N ALA A 244 3.89 13.24 1.82
CA ALA A 244 4.46 14.50 2.29
C ALA A 244 5.43 15.09 1.25
N ARG A 245 6.34 14.24 0.74
CA ARG A 245 7.31 14.64 -0.27
C ARG A 245 6.69 15.05 -1.61
N LEU A 246 5.62 14.38 -2.06
CA LEU A 246 4.93 14.73 -3.30
C LEU A 246 4.21 16.09 -3.19
N LEU A 247 3.65 16.41 -2.03
CA LEU A 247 2.90 17.66 -1.80
C LEU A 247 3.81 18.88 -1.67
N GLU A 248 5.00 18.74 -1.09
CA GLU A 248 6.01 19.81 -1.07
C GLU A 248 6.37 20.33 -2.47
N LYS A 249 6.07 19.55 -3.51
CA LYS A 249 6.50 19.75 -4.89
C LYS A 249 5.35 20.05 -5.85
N SER A 250 4.10 19.95 -5.39
CA SER A 250 2.88 20.14 -6.19
C SER A 250 2.35 21.56 -6.07
#